data_AF-A0A0M0K030-F1
#
_entry.id   AF-A0A0M0K030-F1
#
_cell.length_a   1.000
_cell.length_b   1.000
_cell.length_c   1.000
_cell.angle_alpha   90.00
_cell.angle_beta   90.00
_cell.angle_gamma   90.00
#
_symmetry.space_group_name_H-M   'P 1'
#
loop_
_entity.id
_entity.type
_entity.pdbx_description
1 polymer ?
#
loop_
_entity_poly.entity_id
_entity_poly.type
_entity_poly.pdbx_seq_one_letter_code
_entity_poly.pdbx_strand_id
1 'polypeptide(L)'
;MQQRAGPLMQADAFLRATFNGALLGADAYSTIKLLLVLLGVSRVLKDLRRASRCEGLYSWLMACISPWLKRLPFVQSQLKKETDKLRHDIQPSLIKDLTQPKTRLPAAGMAEDKVLKLMLERRELDTKYWQDGRVTGAIYHGKREYMDFVGIRSDGL
;
A
#
# COMPACT_ATOMS: atom_id res chain seq x y z
N MET A 1 18.37 53.75 32.38
CA MET A 1 18.52 52.70 31.36
C MET A 1 17.15 52.35 30.80
N GLN A 2 16.78 52.93 29.66
CA GLN A 2 15.50 52.63 28.98
C GLN A 2 15.83 51.88 27.69
N GLN A 3 15.58 50.57 27.68
CA GLN A 3 15.63 49.76 26.46
C GLN A 3 14.46 50.18 25.56
N ARG A 4 14.78 50.87 24.47
CA ARG A 4 13.83 51.18 23.39
C ARG A 4 13.44 49.85 22.74
N ALA A 5 12.22 49.38 23.02
CA ALA A 5 11.67 48.20 22.37
C ALA A 5 11.61 48.46 20.85
N GLY A 6 12.34 47.65 20.08
CA GLY A 6 12.45 47.81 18.63
C GLY A 6 11.12 47.56 17.89
N PRO A 7 10.99 48.04 16.64
CA PRO A 7 9.75 47.98 15.85
C PRO A 7 9.21 46.56 15.65
N LEU A 8 10.08 45.54 15.65
CA LEU A 8 9.68 44.13 15.57
C LEU A 8 8.90 43.67 16.81
N MET A 9 9.24 44.18 17.99
CA MET A 9 8.61 43.80 19.26
C MET A 9 7.19 44.38 19.40
N GLN A 10 6.95 45.55 18.79
CA GLN A 10 5.61 46.17 18.72
C GLN A 10 4.70 45.44 17.72
N ALA A 11 5.26 44.99 16.59
CA ALA A 11 4.52 44.20 15.60
C ALA A 11 4.05 42.86 16.20
N ASP A 12 4.90 42.16 16.94
CA ASP A 12 4.54 40.91 17.62
C ASP A 12 3.47 41.12 18.69
N ALA A 13 3.53 42.22 19.44
CA ALA A 13 2.52 42.57 20.43
C ALA A 13 1.17 42.88 19.78
N PHE A 14 1.17 43.60 18.66
CA PHE A 14 -0.04 43.92 17.90
C PHE A 14 -0.67 42.67 17.27
N LEU A 15 0.14 41.80 16.67
CA LEU A 15 -0.30 40.52 16.13
C LEU A 15 -0.91 39.65 17.22
N ARG A 16 -0.26 39.53 18.37
CA ARG A 16 -0.79 38.77 19.51
C ARG A 16 -2.09 39.36 20.05
N ALA A 17 -2.21 40.68 20.15
CA ALA A 17 -3.42 41.34 20.64
C ALA A 17 -4.61 41.16 19.68
N THR A 18 -4.37 41.28 18.37
CA THR A 18 -5.39 41.08 17.34
C THR A 18 -5.80 39.61 17.22
N PHE A 19 -4.84 38.67 17.29
CA PHE A 19 -5.13 37.24 17.26
C PHE A 19 -5.85 36.79 18.53
N ASN A 20 -5.40 37.23 19.71
CA ASN A 20 -6.06 36.94 20.97
C ASN A 20 -7.47 37.54 21.02
N GLY A 21 -7.67 38.79 20.56
CA GLY A 21 -9.01 39.40 20.49
C GLY A 21 -9.97 38.68 19.53
N ALA A 22 -9.45 38.15 18.41
CA ALA A 22 -10.25 37.40 17.44
C ALA A 22 -10.57 35.95 17.88
N LEU A 23 -9.73 35.33 18.70
CA LEU A 23 -9.89 33.95 19.18
C LEU A 23 -10.53 33.83 20.57
N LEU A 24 -10.35 34.82 21.46
CA LEU A 24 -10.83 34.75 22.85
C LEU A 24 -12.34 34.99 23.01
N GLY A 25 -13.02 35.50 21.98
CA GLY A 25 -14.47 35.78 22.01
C GLY A 25 -15.31 34.86 21.11
N ALA A 26 -14.72 33.83 20.50
CA ALA A 26 -15.40 32.98 19.54
C ALA A 26 -15.99 31.74 20.23
N ASP A 27 -17.31 31.53 20.06
CA ASP A 27 -17.98 30.32 20.52
C ASP A 27 -17.30 29.05 19.99
N ALA A 28 -17.32 27.98 20.79
CA ALA A 28 -16.69 26.69 20.45
C ALA A 28 -17.10 26.16 19.06
N TYR A 29 -18.32 26.46 18.61
CA TYR A 29 -18.78 26.12 17.27
C TYR A 29 -18.06 26.91 16.16
N SER A 30 -17.83 28.20 16.38
CA SER A 30 -17.15 29.08 15.42
C SER A 30 -15.70 28.65 15.22
N THR A 31 -15.00 28.28 16.30
CA THR A 31 -13.62 27.79 16.23
C THR A 31 -13.53 26.44 15.52
N ILE A 32 -14.43 25.50 15.82
CA ILE A 32 -14.50 24.20 15.12
C ILE A 32 -14.80 24.39 13.63
N LYS A 33 -15.76 25.26 13.28
CA LYS A 33 -16.09 25.56 11.88
C LYS A 33 -14.89 26.15 11.14
N LEU A 34 -14.16 27.07 11.77
CA LEU A 34 -12.96 27.69 11.20
C LEU A 34 -11.86 26.64 10.99
N LEU A 35 -11.63 25.74 11.95
CA LEU A 35 -10.68 24.63 11.81
C LEU A 35 -11.04 23.68 10.66
N LEU A 36 -12.33 23.32 10.51
CA LEU A 36 -12.79 22.46 9.41
C LEU A 36 -12.59 23.12 8.04
N VAL A 37 -12.91 24.41 7.93
CA VAL A 37 -12.67 25.20 6.71
C VAL A 37 -11.17 25.27 6.41
N LEU A 38 -10.34 25.56 7.41
CA LEU A 38 -8.90 25.69 7.24
C LEU A 38 -8.24 24.36 6.88
N LEU A 39 -8.71 23.24 7.46
CA LEU A 39 -8.32 21.89 7.05
C LEU A 39 -8.72 21.60 5.61
N GLY A 40 -9.96 21.93 5.21
CA GLY A 40 -10.44 21.79 3.83
C GLY A 40 -9.59 22.59 2.84
N VAL A 41 -9.35 23.87 3.15
CA VAL A 41 -8.51 24.78 2.35
C VAL A 41 -7.07 24.26 2.28
N SER A 42 -6.51 23.73 3.37
CA SER A 42 -5.15 23.16 3.39
C SER A 42 -5.02 21.93 2.49
N ARG A 43 -6.07 21.07 2.40
CA ARG A 43 -6.09 19.92 1.49
C ARG A 43 -6.14 20.39 0.05
N VAL A 44 -7.04 21.32 -0.27
CA VAL A 44 -7.16 21.89 -1.62
C VAL A 44 -5.86 22.57 -2.05
N LEU A 45 -5.21 23.33 -1.18
CA LEU A 45 -3.90 23.96 -1.46
C LEU A 45 -2.78 22.94 -1.64
N LYS A 46 -2.75 21.86 -0.83
CA LYS A 46 -1.77 20.77 -1.00
C LYS A 46 -1.97 20.03 -2.32
N ASP A 47 -3.21 19.72 -2.67
CA ASP A 47 -3.56 19.06 -3.92
C ASP A 47 -3.29 19.96 -5.13
N LEU A 48 -3.59 21.25 -5.02
CA LEU A 48 -3.27 22.26 -6.05
C LEU A 48 -1.76 22.45 -6.21
N ARG A 49 -0.99 22.51 -5.10
CA ARG A 49 0.48 22.57 -5.13
C ARG A 49 1.11 21.29 -5.67
N ARG A 50 0.50 20.14 -5.42
CA ARG A 50 0.95 18.83 -5.93
C ARG A 50 0.68 18.72 -7.43
N ALA A 51 -0.50 19.15 -7.87
CA ALA A 51 -0.85 19.24 -9.29
C ALA A 51 0.02 20.25 -10.04
N SER A 52 0.22 21.46 -9.49
CA SER A 52 1.03 22.50 -10.12
C SER A 52 2.51 22.13 -10.25
N ARG A 53 2.98 21.12 -9.49
CA ARG A 53 4.38 20.66 -9.52
C ARG A 53 4.63 19.50 -10.47
N CYS A 54 3.63 18.71 -10.85
CA CYS A 54 3.92 17.43 -11.48
C CYS A 54 3.18 17.15 -12.79
N GLU A 55 1.91 17.50 -13.00
CA GLU A 55 1.21 17.08 -14.23
C GLU A 55 0.12 18.11 -14.58
N GLY A 56 -0.03 18.47 -15.86
CA GLY A 56 -0.85 19.61 -16.32
C GLY A 56 -2.32 19.60 -15.86
N LEU A 57 -3.03 20.72 -16.10
CA LEU A 57 -4.41 21.00 -15.66
C LEU A 57 -5.39 19.83 -15.81
N TYR A 58 -5.22 19.03 -16.87
CA TYR A 58 -6.00 17.82 -17.13
C TYR A 58 -5.93 16.78 -16.02
N SER A 59 -4.73 16.51 -15.48
CA SER A 59 -4.52 15.54 -14.40
C SER A 59 -5.24 15.97 -13.11
N TRP A 60 -5.19 17.28 -12.80
CA TRP A 60 -5.87 17.87 -11.66
C TRP A 60 -7.38 17.82 -11.81
N LEU A 61 -7.90 18.19 -12.98
CA LEU A 61 -9.33 18.06 -13.30
C LEU A 61 -9.82 16.62 -13.13
N MET A 62 -9.07 15.65 -13.65
CA MET A 62 -9.42 14.24 -13.50
C MET A 62 -9.29 13.75 -12.05
N ALA A 63 -8.31 14.24 -11.28
CA ALA A 63 -8.19 13.94 -9.85
C ALA A 63 -9.38 14.49 -9.05
N CYS A 64 -9.89 15.67 -9.39
CA CYS A 64 -11.07 16.24 -8.76
C CYS A 64 -12.37 15.55 -9.18
N ILE A 65 -12.53 15.18 -10.45
CA ILE A 65 -13.77 14.60 -11.00
C ILE A 65 -13.88 13.09 -10.71
N SER A 66 -12.78 12.35 -10.75
CA SER A 66 -12.79 10.89 -10.62
C SER A 66 -13.46 10.33 -9.35
N PRO A 67 -13.37 10.94 -8.15
CA PRO A 67 -14.04 10.43 -6.95
C PRO A 67 -15.56 10.53 -7.07
N TRP A 68 -16.06 11.57 -7.75
CA TRP A 68 -17.49 11.75 -7.99
C TRP A 68 -17.99 10.79 -9.07
N LEU A 69 -17.21 10.61 -10.14
CA LEU A 69 -17.55 9.67 -11.21
C LEU A 69 -17.61 8.22 -10.69
N LYS A 70 -16.69 7.85 -9.79
CA LYS A 70 -16.68 6.54 -9.11
C LYS A 70 -17.86 6.30 -8.16
N ARG A 71 -18.66 7.32 -7.82
CA ARG A 71 -19.89 7.15 -7.02
C ARG A 71 -21.10 6.76 -7.87
N LEU A 72 -21.02 6.92 -9.19
CA LEU A 72 -22.12 6.54 -10.08
C LEU A 72 -22.23 5.01 -10.15
N PRO A 73 -23.44 4.45 -10.03
CA PRO A 73 -23.64 3.00 -9.98
C PRO A 73 -23.16 2.31 -11.26
N PHE A 74 -23.33 2.95 -12.42
CA PHE A 74 -22.86 2.44 -13.71
C PHE A 74 -21.32 2.28 -13.74
N VAL A 75 -20.59 3.29 -13.30
CA VAL A 75 -19.12 3.27 -13.27
C VAL A 75 -18.61 2.23 -12.29
N GLN A 76 -19.25 2.10 -11.12
CA GLN A 76 -18.92 1.06 -10.15
C GLN A 76 -19.12 -0.34 -10.72
N SER A 77 -20.21 -0.56 -11.47
CA SER A 77 -20.48 -1.86 -12.08
C SER A 77 -19.41 -2.26 -13.10
N GLN A 78 -18.92 -1.29 -13.88
CA GLN A 78 -17.84 -1.52 -14.85
C GLN A 78 -16.50 -1.75 -14.15
N LEU A 79 -16.17 -0.95 -13.14
CA LEU A 79 -14.95 -1.14 -12.35
C LEU A 79 -14.92 -2.51 -11.67
N LYS A 80 -16.07 -2.95 -11.12
CA LYS A 80 -16.20 -4.27 -10.53
C LYS A 80 -15.99 -5.36 -11.58
N LYS A 81 -16.60 -5.24 -12.76
CA LYS A 81 -16.43 -6.19 -13.87
C LYS A 81 -14.96 -6.32 -14.28
N GLU A 82 -14.25 -5.21 -14.47
CA GLU A 82 -12.82 -5.23 -14.83
C GLU A 82 -11.96 -5.80 -13.71
N THR A 83 -12.27 -5.47 -12.45
CA THR A 83 -11.57 -6.03 -11.28
C THR A 83 -11.78 -7.53 -11.15
N ASP A 84 -13.02 -8.01 -11.36
CA ASP A 84 -13.37 -9.43 -11.30
C ASP A 84 -12.73 -10.20 -12.46
N LYS A 85 -12.68 -9.61 -13.66
CA LYS A 85 -11.96 -10.17 -14.82
C LYS A 85 -10.46 -10.28 -14.53
N LEU A 86 -9.83 -9.20 -14.06
CA LEU A 86 -8.42 -9.20 -13.71
C LEU A 86 -8.10 -10.23 -12.62
N ARG A 87 -8.97 -10.36 -11.63
CA ARG A 87 -8.87 -11.43 -10.62
C ARG A 87 -8.98 -12.82 -11.25
N HIS A 88 -9.92 -13.04 -12.15
CA HIS A 88 -10.10 -14.32 -12.84
C HIS A 88 -8.89 -14.67 -13.72
N ASP A 89 -8.30 -13.69 -14.39
CA ASP A 89 -7.13 -13.88 -15.25
C ASP A 89 -5.87 -14.19 -14.42
N ILE A 90 -5.73 -13.54 -13.25
CA ILE A 90 -4.56 -13.67 -12.38
C ILE A 90 -4.66 -14.89 -11.45
N GLN A 91 -5.84 -15.25 -10.98
CA GLN A 91 -6.02 -16.33 -9.99
C GLN A 91 -5.42 -17.69 -10.41
N PRO A 92 -5.52 -18.16 -11.67
CA PRO A 92 -4.87 -19.37 -12.15
C PRO A 92 -3.33 -19.32 -12.12
N SER A 93 -2.75 -18.12 -12.13
CA SER A 93 -1.29 -17.93 -12.07
C SER A 93 -0.76 -17.90 -10.64
N LEU A 94 -1.54 -17.37 -9.67
CA LEU A 94 -1.14 -17.37 -8.26
C LEU A 94 -1.45 -18.69 -7.55
N ILE A 95 -2.60 -19.29 -7.87
CA ILE A 95 -3.06 -20.54 -7.24
C ILE A 95 -3.01 -21.63 -8.29
N LYS A 96 -1.80 -22.00 -8.71
CA LYS A 96 -1.64 -23.32 -9.30
C LYS A 96 -1.68 -24.31 -8.14
N ASP A 97 -2.80 -25.00 -8.01
CA ASP A 97 -2.97 -26.07 -7.03
C ASP A 97 -2.15 -27.29 -7.51
N LEU A 98 -0.84 -27.16 -7.37
CA LEU A 98 0.15 -28.08 -7.95
C LEU A 98 0.21 -29.41 -7.20
N THR A 99 -0.37 -29.47 -6.00
CA THR A 99 -0.41 -30.64 -5.14
C THR A 99 -1.73 -30.65 -4.40
N GLN A 100 -2.65 -31.54 -4.77
CA GLN A 100 -3.96 -31.75 -4.13
C GLN A 100 -3.89 -31.55 -2.60
N PRO A 101 -4.39 -30.41 -2.07
CA PRO A 101 -4.10 -30.01 -0.71
C PRO A 101 -4.81 -30.96 0.25
N LYS A 102 -4.04 -31.53 1.18
CA LYS A 102 -4.58 -32.41 2.22
C LYS A 102 -5.15 -31.53 3.33
N THR A 103 -6.48 -31.37 3.36
CA THR A 103 -7.20 -30.56 4.36
C THR A 103 -7.50 -31.32 5.66
N ARG A 104 -7.18 -32.62 5.70
CA ARG A 104 -7.38 -33.50 6.86
C ARG A 104 -6.19 -34.45 6.99
N LEU A 105 -5.86 -34.78 8.24
CA LEU A 105 -4.89 -35.84 8.55
C LEU A 105 -5.46 -37.20 8.13
N PRO A 106 -4.62 -38.11 7.58
CA PRO A 106 -5.04 -39.46 7.28
C PRO A 106 -5.35 -40.25 8.56
N ALA A 107 -6.27 -41.21 8.47
CA ALA A 107 -6.69 -42.04 9.61
C ALA A 107 -5.56 -42.95 10.15
N ALA A 108 -4.57 -43.25 9.32
CA ALA A 108 -3.36 -44.00 9.69
C ALA A 108 -2.12 -43.27 9.13
N GLY A 109 -0.97 -43.48 9.76
CA GLY A 109 0.30 -42.95 9.31
C GLY A 109 0.59 -43.34 7.85
N MET A 110 1.09 -42.38 7.07
CA MET A 110 1.52 -42.64 5.71
C MET A 110 2.88 -43.33 5.71
N ALA A 111 3.09 -44.28 4.80
CA ALA A 111 4.39 -44.90 4.60
C ALA A 111 5.44 -43.85 4.17
N GLU A 112 6.66 -44.00 4.66
CA GLU A 112 7.75 -43.02 4.50
C GLU A 112 8.11 -42.78 3.03
N ASP A 113 8.18 -43.85 2.23
CA ASP A 113 8.40 -43.82 0.78
C ASP A 113 7.38 -42.95 0.04
N LYS A 114 6.12 -43.03 0.46
CA LYS A 114 5.02 -42.27 -0.12
C LYS A 114 5.08 -40.79 0.28
N VAL A 115 5.49 -40.49 1.51
CA VAL A 115 5.73 -39.11 1.96
C VAL A 115 6.91 -38.50 1.19
N LEU A 116 8.02 -39.23 1.07
CA LEU A 116 9.19 -38.77 0.35
C LEU A 116 8.87 -38.50 -1.12
N LYS A 117 8.12 -39.39 -1.76
CA LYS A 117 7.64 -39.20 -3.14
C LYS A 117 6.83 -37.91 -3.29
N LEU A 118 5.89 -37.63 -2.37
CA LEU A 118 5.10 -36.39 -2.39
C LEU A 118 5.97 -35.14 -2.22
N MET A 119 6.97 -35.21 -1.34
CA MET A 119 7.92 -34.10 -1.12
C MET A 119 8.77 -33.84 -2.37
N LEU A 120 9.26 -34.89 -3.04
CA LEU A 120 10.04 -34.77 -4.27
C LEU A 120 9.20 -34.20 -5.42
N GLU A 121 7.98 -34.71 -5.63
CA GLU A 121 7.06 -34.19 -6.65
C GLU A 121 6.77 -32.70 -6.42
N ARG A 122 6.57 -32.27 -5.17
CA ARG A 122 6.38 -30.87 -4.83
C ARG A 122 7.63 -30.03 -5.12
N ARG A 123 8.80 -30.53 -4.75
CA ARG A 123 10.09 -29.86 -4.96
C ARG A 123 10.34 -29.58 -6.44
N GLU A 124 10.07 -30.53 -7.33
CA GLU A 124 10.25 -30.33 -8.78
C GLU A 124 9.36 -29.19 -9.32
N LEU A 125 8.13 -29.10 -8.83
CA LEU A 125 7.18 -28.06 -9.22
C LEU A 125 7.62 -26.68 -8.72
N ASP A 126 8.15 -26.59 -7.51
CA ASP A 126 8.58 -25.33 -6.90
C ASP A 126 9.95 -24.85 -7.44
N THR A 127 10.89 -25.78 -7.69
CA THR A 127 12.25 -25.47 -8.18
C THR A 127 12.24 -24.79 -9.54
N LYS A 128 11.31 -25.17 -10.42
CA LYS A 128 11.12 -24.55 -11.74
C LYS A 128 10.92 -23.03 -11.68
N TYR A 129 10.38 -22.49 -10.59
CA TYR A 129 10.11 -21.06 -10.49
C TYR A 129 11.34 -20.25 -10.10
N TRP A 130 12.16 -20.74 -9.17
CA TRP A 130 13.27 -19.95 -8.62
C TRP A 130 14.65 -20.30 -9.19
N GLN A 131 14.86 -21.50 -9.77
CA GLN A 131 16.17 -21.96 -10.23
C GLN A 131 16.81 -21.03 -11.27
N ASP A 132 16.00 -20.44 -12.14
CA ASP A 132 16.44 -19.48 -13.17
C ASP A 132 16.55 -18.03 -12.66
N GLY A 133 16.42 -17.79 -11.35
CA GLY A 133 16.41 -16.44 -10.77
C GLY A 133 15.17 -15.61 -11.12
N ARG A 134 14.08 -16.25 -11.56
CA ARG A 134 12.84 -15.57 -12.00
C ARG A 134 11.94 -15.08 -10.86
N VAL A 135 12.31 -15.34 -9.61
CA VAL A 135 11.57 -14.89 -8.42
C VAL A 135 12.47 -13.98 -7.58
N THR A 136 12.08 -12.71 -7.48
CA THR A 136 12.81 -11.71 -6.69
C THR A 136 12.65 -11.98 -5.19
N GLY A 137 13.77 -12.06 -4.47
CA GLY A 137 13.80 -12.16 -2.99
C GLY A 137 13.47 -13.53 -2.38
N ALA A 138 13.29 -14.58 -3.20
CA ALA A 138 12.98 -15.92 -2.68
C ALA A 138 14.23 -16.72 -2.28
N ILE A 139 15.19 -16.89 -3.19
CA ILE A 139 16.44 -17.65 -2.95
C ILE A 139 17.64 -16.82 -3.37
N TYR A 140 18.54 -16.52 -2.42
CA TYR A 140 19.66 -15.59 -2.62
C TYR A 140 20.92 -16.21 -3.22
N HIS A 141 21.20 -17.48 -2.89
CA HIS A 141 22.40 -18.15 -3.38
C HIS A 141 22.09 -19.20 -4.44
N GLY A 142 21.06 -20.03 -4.27
CA GLY A 142 20.45 -20.91 -5.30
C GLY A 142 21.35 -21.99 -5.93
N LYS A 143 22.67 -21.82 -5.81
CA LYS A 143 23.72 -22.66 -6.36
C LYS A 143 23.77 -23.97 -5.61
N ARG A 144 23.84 -25.06 -6.38
CA ARG A 144 23.83 -26.44 -5.88
C ARG A 144 24.96 -26.66 -4.87
N GLU A 145 26.15 -26.15 -5.15
CA GLU A 145 27.33 -26.33 -4.30
C GLU A 145 27.12 -25.76 -2.88
N TYR A 146 26.42 -24.63 -2.76
CA TYR A 146 26.09 -24.04 -1.47
C TYR A 146 24.96 -24.79 -0.76
N MET A 147 23.94 -25.20 -1.51
CA MET A 147 22.81 -25.96 -0.96
C MET A 147 23.28 -27.29 -0.36
N ASP A 148 24.16 -28.01 -1.07
CA ASP A 148 24.71 -29.28 -0.63
C ASP A 148 25.62 -29.12 0.60
N PHE A 149 26.41 -28.03 0.67
CA PHE A 149 27.24 -27.70 1.83
C PHE A 149 26.42 -27.50 3.12
N VAL A 150 25.27 -26.83 3.02
CA VAL A 150 24.39 -26.54 4.18
C VAL A 150 23.47 -27.73 4.52
N GLY A 151 23.57 -28.84 3.78
CA GLY A 151 22.73 -30.03 3.97
C GLY A 151 21.33 -29.91 3.35
N ILE A 152 21.10 -28.88 2.54
CA ILE A 152 19.91 -28.75 1.68
C ILE A 152 20.22 -29.49 0.36
N ARG A 153 20.40 -30.82 0.41
CA ARG A 153 20.74 -31.60 -0.79
C ARG A 153 19.66 -31.46 -1.87
N SER A 154 20.06 -31.01 -3.06
CA SER A 154 19.16 -30.82 -4.22
C SER A 154 18.96 -32.10 -5.04
N ASP A 155 19.85 -33.05 -4.85
CA ASP A 155 19.99 -34.35 -5.46
C ASP A 155 19.59 -35.39 -4.41
N GLY A 156 18.50 -36.10 -4.71
CA GLY A 156 17.75 -36.92 -3.77
C GLY A 156 18.56 -37.97 -3.01
N LEU A 157 17.89 -38.53 -2.01
CA LEU A 157 18.00 -39.96 -1.75
C LEU A 157 17.44 -40.72 -2.96
#